data_AF-A4NX51-F1
#
_entry.id   AF-A4NX51-F1
#
_cell.length_a   1.000
_cell.length_b   1.000
_cell.length_c   1.000
_cell.angle_alpha   90.00
_cell.angle_beta   90.00
_cell.angle_gamma   90.00
#
_symmetry.space_group_name_H-M   'P 1'
#
loop_
_entity.id
_entity.type
_entity.pdbx_description
1 polymer ?
#
loop_
_entity_poly.entity_id
_entity_poly.type
_entity_poly.pdbx_seq_one_letter_code
_entity_poly.pdbx_strand_id
1 'polypeptide(L)'
;MLQFVAILFIVQSASALLSFSVNDENKNDVLNLANTDITSFIFSVAITQILTSFIAAWGLTSIHKISLQNYRTLGETFSLTLRRFAGVILLDLLMVAPMLLGLGEAFAALLTKKSPSIMSLIAMLVGVWFFVRLNLTVVHYLSTQEALSQTIRKIWMRGNTRKGVLFIYTLLVYFLVPILIFQLSAFSNNAVFDMVIGIFTALLNIFMLVVTYRFYSLFMKD
;
A
#
# COMPACT_ATOMS: atom_id res chain seq x y z
N MET A 1 -0.16 4.63 2.36
CA MET A 1 -1.05 4.71 1.20
C MET A 1 -0.28 4.39 -0.08
N LEU A 2 0.43 3.25 -0.05
CA LEU A 2 1.22 2.68 -1.14
C LEU A 2 0.86 1.21 -1.40
N GLN A 3 -0.34 0.79 -0.97
CA GLN A 3 -0.79 -0.60 -1.03
C GLN A 3 -0.65 -1.19 -2.43
N PHE A 4 -0.91 -0.41 -3.49
CA PHE A 4 -0.92 -0.90 -4.86
C PHE A 4 0.47 -1.16 -5.47
N VAL A 5 1.54 -0.41 -5.12
CA VAL A 5 2.88 -0.67 -5.71
C VAL A 5 3.52 -1.90 -5.09
N ALA A 6 3.26 -2.14 -3.80
CA ALA A 6 3.61 -3.37 -3.13
C ALA A 6 2.75 -4.55 -3.61
N ILE A 7 1.45 -4.36 -3.81
CA ILE A 7 0.52 -5.41 -4.28
C ILE A 7 0.74 -5.72 -5.77
N LEU A 8 0.99 -4.75 -6.65
CA LEU A 8 1.33 -5.01 -8.06
C LEU A 8 2.67 -5.75 -8.18
N PHE A 9 3.66 -5.40 -7.34
CA PHE A 9 4.92 -6.12 -7.31
C PHE A 9 4.75 -7.53 -6.73
N ILE A 10 3.95 -7.71 -5.68
CA ILE A 10 3.63 -9.03 -5.09
C ILE A 10 2.76 -9.87 -6.03
N VAL A 11 1.82 -9.30 -6.79
CA VAL A 11 0.96 -10.01 -7.74
C VAL A 11 1.74 -10.37 -9.01
N GLN A 12 2.67 -9.53 -9.49
CA GLN A 12 3.59 -9.88 -10.58
C GLN A 12 4.65 -10.91 -10.16
N SER A 13 5.20 -10.81 -8.93
CA SER A 13 6.14 -11.80 -8.42
C SER A 13 5.47 -13.10 -7.98
N ALA A 14 4.21 -13.07 -7.51
CA ALA A 14 3.40 -14.25 -7.23
C ALA A 14 2.95 -14.95 -8.50
N SER A 15 2.61 -14.22 -9.58
CA SER A 15 2.37 -14.85 -10.89
C SER A 15 3.67 -15.41 -11.48
N ALA A 16 4.83 -14.79 -11.26
CA ALA A 16 6.13 -15.38 -11.58
C ALA A 16 6.47 -16.64 -10.74
N LEU A 17 6.15 -16.66 -9.44
CA LEU A 17 6.35 -17.81 -8.54
C LEU A 17 5.35 -18.95 -8.80
N LEU A 18 4.10 -18.65 -9.11
CA LEU A 18 3.06 -19.63 -9.46
C LEU A 18 3.21 -20.14 -10.90
N SER A 19 3.82 -19.36 -11.80
CA SER A 19 4.21 -19.82 -13.15
C SER A 19 5.32 -20.89 -13.13
N PHE A 20 5.98 -21.10 -11.99
CA PHE A 20 6.89 -22.24 -11.81
C PHE A 20 6.13 -23.58 -11.68
N SER A 21 4.79 -23.56 -11.67
CA SER A 21 3.95 -24.76 -11.50
C SER A 21 2.83 -24.95 -12.53
N VAL A 22 2.66 -24.11 -13.56
CA VAL A 22 1.57 -24.28 -14.53
C VAL A 22 2.06 -24.06 -15.97
N ASN A 23 2.16 -25.18 -16.69
CA ASN A 23 2.28 -25.41 -18.14
C ASN A 23 2.99 -24.38 -19.03
N ASP A 24 3.92 -24.91 -19.84
CA ASP A 24 4.81 -24.23 -20.80
C ASP A 24 4.14 -23.30 -21.84
N GLU A 25 2.81 -23.29 -21.98
CA GLU A 25 2.10 -22.47 -22.98
C GLU A 25 1.88 -21.00 -22.58
N ASN A 26 1.84 -20.65 -21.29
CA ASN A 26 1.64 -19.26 -20.81
C ASN A 26 2.93 -18.41 -20.74
N LYS A 27 4.10 -18.97 -21.10
CA LYS A 27 5.39 -18.26 -21.08
C LYS A 27 5.47 -17.12 -22.10
N ASN A 28 4.66 -17.17 -23.16
CA ASN A 28 4.70 -16.19 -24.25
C ASN A 28 4.01 -14.85 -23.88
N ASP A 29 3.06 -14.86 -22.94
CA ASP A 29 2.33 -13.64 -22.54
C ASP A 29 3.15 -12.72 -21.63
N VAL A 30 3.99 -13.29 -20.75
CA VAL A 30 4.90 -12.50 -19.90
C VAL A 30 6.03 -11.89 -20.72
N LEU A 31 6.48 -12.58 -21.78
CA LEU A 31 7.50 -12.07 -22.70
C LEU A 31 6.94 -11.02 -23.67
N ASN A 32 5.67 -11.11 -24.05
CA ASN A 32 5.00 -10.07 -24.84
C ASN A 32 4.74 -8.78 -24.05
N LEU A 33 4.69 -8.84 -22.71
CA LEU A 33 4.68 -7.65 -21.84
C LEU A 33 5.99 -6.85 -21.90
N ALA A 34 7.10 -7.47 -22.31
CA ALA A 34 8.40 -6.80 -22.49
C ALA A 34 8.49 -6.05 -23.84
N ASN A 35 7.58 -6.30 -24.77
CA ASN A 35 7.48 -5.59 -26.06
C ASN A 35 6.51 -4.40 -26.02
N THR A 36 5.82 -4.19 -24.91
CA THR A 36 5.01 -2.99 -24.66
C THR A 36 5.92 -1.89 -24.11
N ASP A 37 5.64 -0.61 -24.38
CA ASP A 37 6.37 0.53 -23.82
C ASP A 37 6.33 0.49 -22.28
N ILE A 38 7.29 -0.20 -21.66
CA ILE A 38 7.42 -0.40 -20.20
C ILE A 38 7.36 0.96 -19.49
N THR A 39 7.92 2.00 -20.11
CA THR A 39 7.87 3.38 -19.64
C THR A 39 6.45 3.92 -19.52
N SER A 40 5.60 3.68 -20.52
CA SER A 40 4.19 4.14 -20.53
C SER A 40 3.35 3.43 -19.46
N PHE A 41 3.60 2.12 -19.27
CA PHE A 41 2.96 1.32 -18.23
C PHE A 41 3.37 1.78 -16.83
N ILE A 42 4.68 1.94 -16.58
CA ILE A 42 5.21 2.45 -15.30
C ILE A 42 4.65 3.83 -15.01
N PHE A 43 4.60 4.70 -16.00
CA PHE A 43 4.07 6.06 -15.84
C PHE A 43 2.57 6.06 -15.49
N SER A 44 1.77 5.24 -16.17
CA SER A 44 0.35 5.07 -15.89
C SER A 44 0.09 4.56 -14.46
N VAL A 45 0.84 3.53 -14.04
CA VAL A 45 0.77 2.98 -12.68
C VAL A 45 1.18 4.04 -11.65
N ALA A 46 2.25 4.80 -11.91
CA ALA A 46 2.74 5.83 -11.00
C ALA A 46 1.70 6.95 -10.81
N ILE A 47 1.08 7.44 -11.88
CA ILE A 47 0.02 8.47 -11.81
C ILE A 47 -1.17 7.95 -10.99
N THR A 48 -1.64 6.75 -11.32
CA THR A 48 -2.77 6.12 -10.62
C THR A 48 -2.46 5.98 -9.12
N GLN A 49 -1.22 5.62 -8.79
CA GLN A 49 -0.81 5.48 -7.40
C GLN A 49 -0.76 6.82 -6.66
N ILE A 50 -0.22 7.85 -7.29
CA ILE A 50 -0.14 9.19 -6.70
C ILE A 50 -1.55 9.70 -6.43
N LEU A 51 -2.46 9.55 -7.39
CA LEU A 51 -3.84 10.02 -7.28
C LEU A 51 -4.61 9.26 -6.18
N THR A 52 -4.52 7.93 -6.17
CA THR A 52 -5.20 7.09 -5.16
C THR A 52 -4.64 7.36 -3.76
N SER A 53 -3.32 7.55 -3.62
CA SER A 53 -2.68 7.93 -2.37
C SER A 53 -3.17 9.30 -1.88
N PHE A 54 -3.29 10.27 -2.80
CA PHE A 54 -3.81 11.59 -2.47
C PHE A 54 -5.26 11.53 -1.98
N ILE A 55 -6.13 10.82 -2.70
CA ILE A 55 -7.54 10.66 -2.33
C ILE A 55 -7.66 10.00 -0.95
N ALA A 56 -6.86 8.96 -0.70
CA ALA A 56 -6.83 8.29 0.58
C ALA A 56 -6.37 9.25 1.70
N ALA A 57 -5.31 10.05 1.47
CA ALA A 57 -4.77 11.00 2.44
C ALA A 57 -5.77 12.10 2.77
N TRP A 58 -6.50 12.56 1.76
CA TRP A 58 -7.55 13.55 1.90
C TRP A 58 -8.75 12.98 2.65
N GLY A 59 -9.19 11.78 2.32
CA GLY A 59 -10.26 11.06 3.03
C GLY A 59 -9.91 10.87 4.51
N LEU A 60 -8.68 10.46 4.81
CA LEU A 60 -8.21 10.27 6.18
C LEU A 60 -8.16 11.58 6.98
N THR A 61 -7.67 12.66 6.37
CA THR A 61 -7.66 14.00 6.99
C THR A 61 -9.08 14.49 7.27
N SER A 62 -10.01 14.22 6.36
CA SER A 62 -11.42 14.56 6.52
C SER A 62 -12.05 13.77 7.67
N ILE A 63 -11.84 12.45 7.73
CA ILE A 63 -12.28 11.57 8.83
C ILE A 63 -11.73 12.07 10.16
N HIS A 64 -10.44 12.43 10.21
CA HIS A 64 -9.82 12.95 11.43
C HIS A 64 -10.52 14.22 11.93
N LYS A 65 -10.82 15.18 11.03
CA LYS A 65 -11.52 16.42 11.39
C LYS A 65 -12.97 16.20 11.82
N ILE A 66 -13.70 15.31 11.13
CA ILE A 66 -15.05 14.89 11.52
C ILE A 66 -15.02 14.26 12.92
N SER A 67 -14.05 13.39 13.20
CA SER A 67 -13.92 12.74 14.50
C SER A 67 -13.58 13.71 15.63
N LEU A 68 -13.00 14.87 15.33
CA LEU A 68 -12.74 15.93 16.31
C LEU A 68 -13.91 16.91 16.46
N GLN A 69 -15.05 16.66 15.79
CA GLN A 69 -16.17 17.60 15.70
C GLN A 69 -15.76 19.00 15.19
N ASN A 70 -14.64 19.07 14.47
CA ASN A 70 -14.12 20.29 13.88
C ASN A 70 -14.47 20.27 12.39
N TYR A 71 -15.72 20.64 12.10
CA TYR A 71 -16.31 20.62 10.77
C TYR A 71 -15.67 21.67 9.88
N ARG A 72 -14.54 21.32 9.26
CA ARG A 72 -13.95 22.07 8.17
C ARG A 72 -14.63 21.74 6.86
N THR A 73 -14.64 22.69 5.93
CA THR A 73 -15.11 22.44 4.57
C THR A 73 -14.23 21.40 3.87
N LEU A 74 -14.78 20.70 2.88
CA LEU A 74 -14.02 19.75 2.05
C LEU A 74 -12.85 20.45 1.33
N GLY A 75 -13.03 21.71 0.93
CA GLY A 75 -11.95 22.51 0.32
C GLY A 75 -10.79 22.81 1.27
N GLU A 76 -11.06 23.08 2.55
CA GLU A 76 -10.01 23.29 3.54
C GLU A 76 -9.21 22.03 3.84
N THR A 77 -9.90 20.88 4.00
CA THR A 77 -9.23 19.59 4.22
C THR A 77 -8.42 19.16 3.00
N PHE A 78 -8.88 19.49 1.80
CA PHE A 78 -8.14 19.30 0.55
C PHE A 78 -6.86 20.13 0.54
N SER A 79 -6.95 21.45 0.80
CA SER A 79 -5.78 22.34 0.82
C SER A 79 -4.74 21.92 1.88
N LEU A 80 -5.19 21.52 3.07
CA LEU A 80 -4.32 21.01 4.12
C LEU A 80 -3.62 19.71 3.72
N THR A 81 -4.34 18.80 3.08
CA THR A 81 -3.76 17.54 2.57
C THR A 81 -2.72 17.85 1.50
N LEU A 82 -3.04 18.73 0.54
CA LEU A 82 -2.15 19.12 -0.55
C LEU A 82 -0.81 19.68 -0.03
N ARG A 83 -0.84 20.58 0.95
CA ARG A 83 0.38 21.14 1.57
C ARG A 83 1.27 20.10 2.22
N ARG A 84 0.70 18.98 2.68
CA ARG A 84 1.42 17.93 3.42
C ARG A 84 1.65 16.68 2.58
N PHE A 85 1.10 16.62 1.37
CA PHE A 85 1.11 15.41 0.56
C PHE A 85 2.53 14.99 0.15
N ALA A 86 3.42 15.94 -0.10
CA ALA A 86 4.84 15.63 -0.33
C ALA A 86 5.47 14.86 0.84
N GLY A 87 5.12 15.23 2.08
CA GLY A 87 5.54 14.51 3.28
C GLY A 87 4.91 13.11 3.39
N VAL A 88 3.66 12.95 2.94
CA VAL A 88 3.01 11.63 2.85
C VAL A 88 3.79 10.72 1.90
N ILE A 89 4.09 11.20 0.69
CA ILE A 89 4.86 10.43 -0.31
C ILE A 89 6.23 10.05 0.22
N LEU A 90 6.93 10.97 0.89
CA LEU A 90 8.26 10.68 1.45
C LEU A 90 8.20 9.62 2.56
N LEU A 91 7.20 9.68 3.44
CA LEU A 91 7.01 8.67 4.49
C LEU A 91 6.67 7.31 3.90
N ASP A 92 5.74 7.29 2.96
CA ASP A 92 5.32 6.08 2.25
C ASP A 92 6.53 5.45 1.52
N LEU A 93 7.34 6.24 0.82
CA LEU A 93 8.57 5.76 0.17
C LEU A 93 9.57 5.20 1.19
N LEU A 94 9.81 5.91 2.29
CA LEU A 94 10.74 5.48 3.34
C LEU A 94 10.30 4.14 3.96
N MET A 95 9.00 3.96 4.18
CA MET A 95 8.44 2.73 4.76
C MET A 95 8.58 1.51 3.85
N VAL A 96 8.48 1.71 2.53
CA VAL A 96 8.51 0.61 1.56
C VAL A 96 9.93 0.41 0.99
N ALA A 97 10.85 1.37 1.17
CA ALA A 97 12.20 1.32 0.60
C ALA A 97 12.98 0.02 0.86
N PRO A 98 13.04 -0.54 2.09
CA PRO A 98 13.79 -1.78 2.30
C PRO A 98 13.15 -2.97 1.57
N MET A 99 11.83 -2.97 1.43
CA MET A 99 11.10 -3.98 0.66
C MET A 99 11.37 -3.83 -0.84
N LEU A 100 11.39 -2.59 -1.37
CA LEU A 100 11.73 -2.32 -2.77
C LEU A 100 13.13 -2.80 -3.15
N LEU A 101 14.10 -2.71 -2.24
CA LEU A 101 15.46 -3.20 -2.48
C LEU A 101 15.47 -4.72 -2.67
N GLY A 102 14.84 -5.47 -1.76
CA GLY A 102 14.75 -6.93 -1.89
C GLY A 102 13.99 -7.35 -3.15
N LEU A 103 12.89 -6.67 -3.43
CA LEU A 103 12.04 -6.90 -4.59
C LEU A 103 12.77 -6.60 -5.91
N GLY A 104 13.49 -5.47 -6.01
CA GLY A 104 14.23 -5.09 -7.21
C GLY A 104 15.28 -6.12 -7.60
N GLU A 105 15.98 -6.71 -6.63
CA GLU A 105 16.94 -7.79 -6.88
C GLU A 105 16.23 -9.07 -7.34
N ALA A 106 15.10 -9.44 -6.73
CA ALA A 106 14.32 -10.60 -7.14
C ALA A 106 13.84 -10.48 -8.60
N PHE A 107 13.40 -9.28 -9.00
CA PHE A 107 12.99 -9.01 -10.37
C PHE A 107 14.16 -9.05 -11.36
N ALA A 108 15.31 -8.49 -10.99
CA ALA A 108 16.53 -8.59 -11.81
C ALA A 108 16.97 -10.06 -11.98
N ALA A 109 16.82 -10.88 -10.94
CA ALA A 109 17.11 -12.32 -11.00
C ALA A 109 16.17 -13.05 -11.98
N LEU A 110 14.87 -12.71 -11.99
CA LEU A 110 13.90 -13.26 -12.95
C LEU A 110 14.27 -12.91 -14.40
N LEU A 111 14.62 -11.65 -14.68
CA LEU A 111 15.03 -11.21 -16.01
C LEU A 111 16.31 -11.89 -16.49
N THR A 112 17.23 -12.16 -15.56
CA THR A 112 18.51 -12.82 -15.85
C THR A 112 18.45 -14.35 -15.77
N LYS A 113 17.26 -14.94 -15.56
CA LYS A 113 17.04 -16.40 -15.37
C LYS A 113 17.91 -17.00 -14.26
N LYS A 114 18.27 -16.20 -13.26
CA LYS A 114 19.08 -16.59 -12.11
C LYS A 114 18.17 -16.81 -10.90
N SER A 115 18.55 -17.72 -10.01
CA SER A 115 17.86 -17.86 -8.73
C SER A 115 17.93 -16.53 -7.95
N PRO A 116 16.81 -16.06 -7.35
CA PRO A 116 16.83 -14.95 -6.42
C PRO A 116 17.83 -15.21 -5.29
N SER A 117 18.51 -14.17 -4.82
CA SER A 117 19.51 -14.32 -3.77
C SER A 117 18.86 -14.45 -2.38
N ILE A 118 19.56 -15.12 -1.47
CA ILE A 118 19.18 -15.17 -0.05
C ILE A 118 19.16 -13.75 0.55
N MET A 119 20.00 -12.84 0.05
CA MET A 119 20.07 -11.45 0.50
C MET A 119 18.78 -10.68 0.16
N SER A 120 18.22 -10.90 -1.03
CA SER A 120 16.93 -10.35 -1.44
C SER A 120 15.80 -10.79 -0.51
N LEU A 121 15.79 -12.07 -0.11
CA LEU A 121 14.82 -12.61 0.84
C LEU A 121 14.95 -11.99 2.23
N ILE A 122 16.17 -11.83 2.74
CA ILE A 122 16.44 -11.15 4.01
C ILE A 122 15.99 -9.68 3.94
N ALA A 123 16.31 -8.97 2.86
CA ALA A 123 15.90 -7.59 2.66
C ALA A 123 14.36 -7.44 2.63
N MET A 124 13.66 -8.37 1.98
CA MET A 124 12.20 -8.41 1.97
C MET A 124 11.61 -8.64 3.36
N LEU A 125 12.15 -9.59 4.14
CA LEU A 125 11.70 -9.85 5.52
C LEU A 125 11.93 -8.64 6.44
N VAL A 126 13.10 -8.01 6.35
CA VAL A 126 13.42 -6.78 7.09
C VAL A 126 12.48 -5.65 6.65
N GLY A 127 12.17 -5.56 5.36
CA GLY A 127 11.21 -4.60 4.81
C GLY A 127 9.80 -4.78 5.36
N VAL A 128 9.30 -6.01 5.41
CA VAL A 128 7.99 -6.32 6.01
C VAL A 128 7.98 -5.94 7.49
N TRP A 129 9.01 -6.31 8.25
CA TRP A 129 9.14 -5.96 9.65
C TRP A 129 9.16 -4.43 9.88
N PHE A 130 9.90 -3.70 9.05
CA PHE A 130 10.00 -2.25 9.10
C PHE A 130 8.67 -1.58 8.73
N PHE A 131 8.00 -2.07 7.69
CA PHE A 131 6.70 -1.61 7.23
C PHE A 131 5.62 -1.77 8.30
N VAL A 132 5.52 -2.95 8.91
CA VAL A 132 4.56 -3.22 9.99
C VAL A 132 4.71 -2.24 11.14
N ARG A 133 5.95 -1.87 11.50
CA ARG A 133 6.21 -0.92 12.59
C ARG A 133 5.80 0.51 12.27
N LEU A 134 5.95 0.91 11.02
CA LEU A 134 5.74 2.30 10.61
C LEU A 134 4.41 2.53 9.87
N ASN A 135 3.56 1.50 9.73
CA ASN A 135 2.29 1.54 8.99
C ASN A 135 1.35 2.70 9.38
N LEU A 136 1.41 3.20 10.62
CA LEU A 136 0.60 4.31 11.12
C LEU A 136 1.27 5.68 11.03
N THR A 137 2.51 5.76 10.55
CA THR A 137 3.29 7.01 10.52
C THR A 137 2.62 8.06 9.64
N VAL A 138 2.12 7.68 8.47
CA VAL A 138 1.38 8.58 7.58
C VAL A 138 0.09 9.08 8.24
N VAL A 139 -0.62 8.20 8.94
CA VAL A 139 -1.86 8.54 9.66
C VAL A 139 -1.58 9.53 10.78
N HIS A 140 -0.52 9.29 11.55
CA HIS A 140 -0.06 10.19 12.59
C HIS A 140 0.34 11.53 12.01
N TYR A 141 1.16 11.54 10.96
CA TYR A 141 1.60 12.76 10.29
C TYR A 141 0.42 13.58 9.79
N LEU A 142 -0.59 12.97 9.16
CA LEU A 142 -1.75 13.73 8.70
C LEU A 142 -2.62 14.26 9.85
N SER A 143 -2.70 13.51 10.95
CA SER A 143 -3.51 13.86 12.12
C SER A 143 -2.85 14.90 13.02
N THR A 144 -1.51 14.92 13.12
CA THR A 144 -0.75 15.84 13.98
C THR A 144 0.02 16.83 13.13
N GLN A 145 0.06 18.12 13.49
CA GLN A 145 0.83 19.13 12.75
C GLN A 145 2.36 19.04 13.00
N GLU A 146 2.86 17.85 13.29
CA GLU A 146 4.25 17.62 13.67
C GLU A 146 5.18 17.44 12.46
N ALA A 147 6.46 17.67 12.69
CA ALA A 147 7.50 17.42 11.70
C ALA A 147 7.65 15.90 11.42
N LEU A 148 8.15 15.57 10.23
CA LEU A 148 8.32 14.17 9.78
C LEU A 148 9.19 13.35 10.74
N SER A 149 10.34 13.89 11.16
CA SER A 149 11.27 13.21 12.08
C SER A 149 10.63 12.92 13.44
N GLN A 150 9.87 13.89 13.98
CA GLN A 150 9.15 13.73 15.24
C GLN A 150 8.06 12.66 15.12
N THR A 151 7.33 12.65 14.01
CA THR A 151 6.28 11.67 13.70
C THR A 151 6.85 10.25 13.69
N ILE A 152 7.93 10.03 12.92
CA ILE A 152 8.58 8.72 12.80
C ILE A 152 9.07 8.26 14.17
N ARG A 153 9.77 9.13 14.91
CA ARG A 153 10.31 8.77 16.23
C ARG A 153 9.21 8.37 17.20
N LYS A 154 8.09 9.11 17.24
CA LYS A 154 6.96 8.81 18.15
C LYS A 154 6.31 7.48 17.82
N ILE A 155 6.01 7.23 16.53
CA ILE A 155 5.39 5.97 16.11
C ILE A 155 6.34 4.79 16.29
N TRP A 156 7.63 4.97 16.04
CA TRP A 156 8.63 3.92 16.27
C TRP A 156 8.70 3.50 17.75
N MET A 157 8.77 4.48 18.66
CA MET A 157 8.84 4.23 20.10
C MET A 157 7.57 3.53 20.60
N ARG A 158 6.38 4.02 20.20
CA ARG A 158 5.10 3.40 20.58
C ARG A 158 4.87 2.04 19.93
N GLY A 159 5.34 1.85 18.70
CA GLY A 159 5.26 0.57 18.00
C GLY A 159 6.08 -0.52 18.66
N ASN A 160 7.10 -0.18 19.45
CA ASN A 160 7.93 -1.17 20.13
C ASN A 160 7.19 -1.92 21.25
N THR A 161 6.20 -1.30 21.90
CA THR A 161 5.43 -1.93 22.99
C THR A 161 4.25 -2.76 22.48
N ARG A 162 3.78 -2.52 21.24
CA ARG A 162 2.52 -3.06 20.70
C ARG A 162 2.67 -3.75 19.35
N LYS A 163 3.76 -4.49 19.18
CA LYS A 163 4.14 -5.15 17.92
C LYS A 163 3.05 -6.08 17.38
N GLY A 164 2.42 -6.88 18.26
CA GLY A 164 1.37 -7.83 17.85
C GLY A 164 0.12 -7.16 17.31
N VAL A 165 -0.32 -6.06 17.93
CA VAL A 165 -1.50 -5.31 17.52
C VAL A 165 -1.28 -4.63 16.16
N LEU A 166 -0.10 -4.04 15.95
CA LEU A 166 0.30 -3.49 14.64
C LEU A 166 0.39 -4.56 13.56
N PHE A 167 0.88 -5.75 13.90
CA PHE A 167 0.98 -6.87 12.97
C PHE A 167 -0.40 -7.36 12.52
N ILE A 168 -1.34 -7.60 13.46
CA ILE A 168 -2.71 -8.02 13.15
C ILE A 168 -3.41 -6.98 12.28
N TYR A 169 -3.29 -5.69 12.62
CA TYR A 169 -3.84 -4.63 11.81
C TYR A 169 -3.23 -4.60 10.40
N THR A 170 -1.91 -4.77 10.28
CA THR A 170 -1.25 -4.82 8.97
C THR A 170 -1.80 -5.99 8.14
N LEU A 171 -1.91 -7.17 8.74
CA LEU A 171 -2.44 -8.36 8.08
C LEU A 171 -3.89 -8.12 7.60
N LEU A 172 -4.73 -7.51 8.42
CA LEU A 172 -6.12 -7.24 8.05
C LEU A 172 -6.21 -6.24 6.89
N VAL A 173 -5.56 -5.09 7.01
CA VAL A 173 -5.74 -3.98 6.06
C VAL A 173 -4.94 -4.16 4.77
N TYR A 174 -3.74 -4.72 4.86
CA TYR A 174 -2.79 -4.79 3.74
C TYR A 174 -2.70 -6.17 3.08
N PHE A 175 -3.28 -7.22 3.70
CA PHE A 175 -3.25 -8.57 3.15
C PHE A 175 -4.65 -9.14 2.94
N LEU A 176 -5.48 -9.23 3.99
CA LEU A 176 -6.81 -9.85 3.91
C LEU A 176 -7.74 -9.12 2.94
N VAL A 177 -7.84 -7.78 3.05
CA VAL A 177 -8.71 -6.98 2.19
C VAL A 177 -8.33 -7.06 0.71
N PRO A 178 -7.04 -6.83 0.32
CA PRO A 178 -6.62 -7.03 -1.06
C PRO A 178 -6.87 -8.43 -1.61
N ILE A 179 -6.65 -9.48 -0.81
CA ILE A 179 -6.93 -10.86 -1.24
C ILE A 179 -8.41 -11.05 -1.50
N LEU A 180 -9.27 -10.54 -0.62
CA LEU A 180 -10.71 -10.62 -0.81
C LEU A 180 -11.13 -9.93 -2.11
N ILE A 181 -10.64 -8.71 -2.36
CA ILE A 181 -10.91 -7.96 -3.60
C ILE A 181 -10.42 -8.76 -4.81
N PHE A 182 -9.19 -9.28 -4.75
CA PHE A 182 -8.60 -10.07 -5.85
C PHE A 182 -9.43 -11.31 -6.17
N GLN A 183 -9.82 -12.08 -5.16
CA GLN A 183 -10.65 -13.27 -5.35
C GLN A 183 -12.01 -12.91 -5.94
N LEU A 184 -12.67 -11.85 -5.45
CA LEU A 184 -13.94 -11.39 -6.02
C LEU A 184 -13.80 -11.00 -7.49
N SER A 185 -12.75 -10.26 -7.84
CA SER A 185 -12.46 -9.89 -9.23
C SER A 185 -12.19 -11.11 -10.12
N ALA A 186 -11.52 -12.14 -9.60
CA ALA A 186 -11.23 -13.36 -10.35
C ALA A 186 -12.49 -14.18 -10.71
N PHE A 187 -13.57 -14.05 -9.93
CA PHE A 187 -14.86 -14.69 -10.24
C PHE A 187 -15.69 -13.91 -11.26
N SER A 188 -15.24 -12.73 -11.68
CA SER A 188 -15.98 -11.91 -12.62
C SER A 188 -15.85 -12.41 -14.05
N ASN A 189 -17.01 -12.74 -14.65
CA ASN A 189 -17.09 -13.17 -16.04
C ASN A 189 -17.82 -12.16 -16.94
N ASN A 190 -18.32 -11.04 -16.38
CA ASN A 190 -19.17 -10.09 -17.10
C ASN A 190 -18.91 -8.65 -16.62
N ALA A 191 -18.94 -7.69 -17.56
CA ALA A 191 -18.67 -6.27 -17.28
C ALA A 191 -19.61 -5.64 -16.23
N VAL A 192 -20.87 -6.09 -16.16
CA VAL A 192 -21.81 -5.64 -15.12
C VAL A 192 -21.35 -6.10 -13.72
N PHE A 193 -20.81 -7.31 -13.62
CA PHE A 193 -20.30 -7.84 -12.37
C PHE A 193 -18.99 -7.13 -11.96
N ASP A 194 -18.12 -6.80 -12.91
CA ASP A 194 -16.94 -5.95 -12.67
C ASP A 194 -17.32 -4.58 -12.10
N MET A 195 -18.37 -3.96 -12.64
CA MET A 195 -18.87 -2.68 -12.14
C MET A 195 -19.34 -2.79 -10.69
N VAL A 196 -20.08 -3.85 -10.35
CA VAL A 196 -20.56 -4.11 -8.98
C VAL A 196 -19.38 -4.35 -8.03
N ILE A 197 -18.39 -5.16 -8.44
CA ILE A 197 -17.16 -5.38 -7.67
C ILE A 197 -16.39 -4.07 -7.47
N GLY A 198 -16.34 -3.21 -8.50
CA GLY A 198 -15.71 -1.89 -8.40
C GLY A 198 -16.37 -1.00 -7.34
N ILE A 199 -17.71 -0.94 -7.32
CA ILE A 199 -18.46 -0.20 -6.29
C ILE A 199 -18.20 -0.79 -4.90
N PHE A 200 -18.28 -2.11 -4.77
CA PHE A 200 -18.00 -2.79 -3.51
C PHE A 200 -16.57 -2.52 -3.02
N THR A 201 -15.59 -2.57 -3.91
CA THR A 201 -14.18 -2.26 -3.64
C THR A 201 -14.00 -0.83 -3.16
N ALA A 202 -14.67 0.15 -3.78
CA ALA A 202 -14.63 1.53 -3.35
C ALA A 202 -15.22 1.71 -1.94
N LEU A 203 -16.37 1.08 -1.65
CA LEU A 203 -16.99 1.09 -0.32
C LEU A 203 -16.07 0.48 0.73
N LEU A 204 -15.47 -0.68 0.42
CA LEU A 204 -14.54 -1.36 1.29
C LEU A 204 -13.32 -0.47 1.58
N ASN A 205 -12.74 0.18 0.56
CA ASN A 205 -11.62 1.10 0.74
C ASN A 205 -11.97 2.28 1.65
N ILE A 206 -13.15 2.89 1.49
CA ILE A 206 -13.61 3.97 2.39
C ILE A 206 -13.78 3.45 3.82
N PHE A 207 -14.40 2.28 3.98
CA PHE A 207 -14.54 1.63 5.29
C PHE A 207 -13.18 1.37 5.93
N MET A 208 -12.19 0.92 5.17
CA MET A 208 -10.83 0.72 5.66
C MET A 208 -10.15 2.00 6.11
N LEU A 209 -10.43 3.15 5.50
CA LEU A 209 -9.93 4.44 6.00
C LEU A 209 -10.49 4.79 7.37
N VAL A 210 -11.78 4.52 7.60
CA VAL A 210 -12.43 4.73 8.90
C VAL A 210 -11.84 3.80 9.95
N VAL A 211 -11.70 2.50 9.63
CA VAL A 211 -11.07 1.51 10.52
C VAL A 211 -9.63 1.89 10.84
N THR A 212 -8.85 2.29 9.83
CA THR A 212 -7.47 2.77 9.97
C THR A 212 -7.36 3.93 10.95
N TYR A 213 -8.23 4.93 10.79
CA TYR A 213 -8.24 6.08 11.68
C TYR A 213 -8.62 5.71 13.11
N ARG A 214 -9.65 4.87 13.29
CA ARG A 214 -10.08 4.40 14.62
C ARG A 214 -9.00 3.60 15.31
N PHE A 215 -8.38 2.67 14.60
CA PHE A 215 -7.26 1.89 15.10
C PHE A 215 -6.09 2.80 15.51
N TYR A 216 -5.72 3.78 14.68
CA TYR A 216 -4.72 4.79 15.02
C TYR A 216 -5.09 5.58 16.28
N SER A 217 -6.33 6.03 16.41
CA SER A 217 -6.76 6.79 17.59
C SER A 217 -6.65 5.97 18.88
N LEU A 218 -6.98 4.67 18.84
CA LEU A 218 -6.82 3.77 19.99
C LEU A 218 -5.33 3.53 20.29
N PHE A 219 -4.55 3.23 19.25
CA PHE A 219 -3.11 3.04 19.34
C PHE A 219 -2.39 4.23 19.97
N MET A 220 -2.91 5.45 19.78
CA MET A 220 -2.35 6.67 20.33
C MET A 220 -2.92 7.10 21.69
N LYS A 221 -4.08 6.60 22.12
CA LYS A 221 -4.69 6.96 23.41
C LYS A 221 -4.10 6.15 24.56
N ASP A 222 -3.91 4.86 24.33
CA ASP A 222 -3.34 3.93 25.30
C ASP A 222 -1.81 3.90 25.18
#